data_AF-A0A8G1ZE58-F1
#
_entry.id   AF-A0A8G1ZE58-F1
#
_cell.length_a   1.000
_cell.length_b   1.000
_cell.length_c   1.000
_cell.angle_alpha   90.00
_cell.angle_beta   90.00
_cell.angle_gamma   90.00
#
_symmetry.space_group_name_H-M   'P 1'
#
loop_
_entity.id
_entity.type
_entity.pdbx_description
1 polymer ?
#
loop_
_entity_poly.entity_id
_entity_poly.type
_entity_poly.pdbx_seq_one_letter_code
_entity_poly.pdbx_strand_id
1 'polypeptide(L)'
;MIDTGQRLFDYPFALESELRDAANGQGYRIAQGQAAGWLFYSSASAPGEIAVAATASGLNGPFFLSVAHPGAARELKAESAGPCAKGHAAAFAFMTRDALFAGVSAVYRLSLSLPTLPFEDFIRETSHLGDTEAERAQKVRIGQDRFRVAVMDYWNRTCPFTGVVEPQLLRASHIIPWADCESDQERLNVHNGLLLSSLWDAAFDSGLVTFDDLGNAIASPSLGKSARLALALEKAPPLQLVDEQRSRLAWHRSEIWVAD
;
A
#
# COMPACT_ATOMS: atom_id res chain seq x y z
N MET A 1 6.59 10.17 -20.22
CA MET A 1 5.19 10.37 -19.80
C MET A 1 4.33 10.11 -21.02
N ILE A 2 3.44 9.13 -20.95
CA ILE A 2 2.55 8.77 -22.07
C ILE A 2 1.43 9.81 -22.19
N ASP A 3 1.09 10.18 -23.43
CA ASP A 3 0.02 11.13 -23.70
C ASP A 3 -1.36 10.47 -23.62
N THR A 4 -2.21 10.94 -22.70
CA THR A 4 -3.60 10.48 -22.57
C THR A 4 -4.54 11.16 -23.56
N GLY A 5 -4.07 12.14 -24.35
CA GLY A 5 -4.83 12.84 -25.38
C GLY A 5 -5.40 11.93 -26.47
N GLN A 6 -4.83 10.74 -26.64
CA GLN A 6 -5.31 9.71 -27.58
C GLN A 6 -6.52 8.90 -27.06
N ARG A 7 -7.02 9.20 -25.85
CA ARG A 7 -8.20 8.53 -25.32
C ARG A 7 -9.46 8.85 -26.13
N LEU A 8 -10.38 7.90 -26.17
CA LEU A 8 -11.68 8.08 -26.79
C LEU A 8 -12.57 9.01 -25.97
N PHE A 9 -13.46 9.72 -26.66
CA PHE A 9 -14.51 10.53 -26.04
C PHE A 9 -15.86 9.82 -26.02
N ASP A 10 -16.05 8.81 -26.87
CA ASP A 10 -17.21 7.93 -26.91
C ASP A 10 -16.70 6.49 -27.01
N TYR A 11 -17.18 5.63 -26.12
CA TYR A 11 -16.69 4.24 -26.02
C TYR A 11 -17.63 3.26 -26.71
N PRO A 12 -17.12 2.35 -27.56
CA PRO A 12 -17.89 1.18 -27.97
C PRO A 12 -18.28 0.33 -26.75
N PHE A 13 -19.50 -0.23 -26.75
CA PHE A 13 -20.06 -0.97 -25.62
C PHE A 13 -19.11 -2.02 -25.02
N ALA A 14 -18.42 -2.80 -25.86
CA ALA A 14 -17.49 -3.82 -25.40
C ALA A 14 -16.31 -3.24 -24.61
N LEU A 15 -15.75 -2.11 -25.07
CA LEU A 15 -14.63 -1.44 -24.42
C LEU A 15 -15.07 -0.71 -23.14
N GLU A 16 -16.24 -0.07 -23.17
CA GLU A 16 -16.84 0.53 -21.98
C GLU A 16 -17.09 -0.51 -20.88
N SER A 17 -17.64 -1.68 -21.26
CA SER A 17 -17.86 -2.78 -20.32
C SER A 17 -16.56 -3.27 -19.69
N GLU A 18 -15.49 -3.36 -20.48
CA GLU A 18 -14.18 -3.78 -19.98
C GLU A 18 -13.59 -2.78 -18.98
N LEU A 19 -13.67 -1.48 -19.29
CA LEU A 19 -13.22 -0.41 -18.39
C LEU A 19 -14.02 -0.41 -17.09
N ARG A 20 -15.34 -0.63 -17.18
CA ARG A 20 -16.21 -0.78 -16.01
C ARG A 20 -15.84 -2.00 -15.18
N ASP A 21 -15.55 -3.13 -15.80
CA ASP A 21 -15.17 -4.36 -15.09
C ASP A 21 -13.82 -4.18 -14.38
N ALA A 22 -12.87 -3.45 -14.97
CA ALA A 22 -11.60 -3.08 -14.34
C ALA A 22 -11.81 -2.28 -13.04
N ALA A 23 -12.77 -1.35 -13.02
CA ALA A 23 -13.12 -0.57 -11.84
C ALA A 23 -13.91 -1.40 -10.81
N ASN A 24 -15.02 -2.00 -11.24
CA ASN A 24 -15.98 -2.70 -10.37
C ASN A 24 -15.37 -3.94 -9.71
N GLY A 25 -14.57 -4.69 -10.47
CA GLY A 25 -13.90 -5.91 -10.01
C GLY A 25 -12.90 -5.64 -8.88
N GLN A 26 -12.45 -4.39 -8.72
CA GLN A 26 -11.40 -3.99 -7.78
C GLN A 26 -11.90 -3.04 -6.69
N GLY A 27 -13.21 -2.87 -6.53
CA GLY A 27 -13.82 -2.15 -5.40
C GLY A 27 -14.40 -0.77 -5.75
N TYR A 28 -14.10 -0.21 -6.92
CA TYR A 28 -14.68 1.05 -7.39
C TYR A 28 -15.98 0.81 -8.13
N ARG A 29 -17.06 0.55 -7.38
CA ARG A 29 -18.34 0.03 -7.92
C ARG A 29 -19.41 1.09 -8.19
N ILE A 30 -19.15 2.34 -7.85
CA ILE A 30 -20.13 3.43 -7.95
C ILE A 30 -19.73 4.33 -9.12
N ALA A 31 -20.43 4.22 -10.24
CA ALA A 31 -20.21 5.06 -11.41
C ALA A 31 -20.59 6.51 -11.14
N GLN A 32 -19.73 7.45 -11.53
CA GLN A 32 -19.88 8.89 -11.33
C GLN A 32 -20.10 9.67 -12.63
N GLY A 33 -20.14 8.94 -13.76
CA GLY A 33 -20.39 9.49 -15.09
C GLY A 33 -19.13 9.57 -15.95
N GLN A 34 -19.22 10.36 -17.01
CA GLN A 34 -18.15 10.52 -17.99
C GLN A 34 -17.88 12.00 -18.27
N ALA A 35 -16.60 12.39 -18.33
CA ALA A 35 -16.22 13.73 -18.76
C ALA A 35 -14.86 13.73 -19.48
N ALA A 36 -14.78 14.42 -20.61
CA ALA A 36 -13.54 14.57 -21.40
C ALA A 36 -12.83 13.24 -21.72
N GLY A 37 -13.61 12.20 -22.03
CA GLY A 37 -13.09 10.86 -22.35
C GLY A 37 -12.68 10.00 -21.15
N TRP A 38 -13.00 10.42 -19.92
CA TRP A 38 -12.74 9.65 -18.70
C TRP A 38 -14.05 9.09 -18.14
N LEU A 39 -14.06 7.81 -17.80
CA LEU A 39 -15.14 7.14 -17.08
C LEU A 39 -14.82 7.12 -15.59
N PHE A 40 -15.63 7.79 -14.77
CA PHE A 40 -15.35 8.01 -13.35
C PHE A 40 -16.04 6.99 -12.45
N TYR A 41 -15.31 6.51 -11.44
CA TYR A 41 -15.77 5.53 -10.47
C TYR A 41 -15.27 5.83 -9.06
N SER A 42 -16.12 5.61 -8.08
CA SER A 42 -15.84 5.78 -6.65
C SER A 42 -16.13 4.49 -5.88
N SER A 43 -15.67 4.46 -4.62
CA SER A 43 -15.89 3.34 -3.70
C SER A 43 -16.60 3.81 -2.43
N ALA A 44 -17.39 2.92 -1.84
CA ALA A 44 -17.99 3.15 -0.52
C ALA A 44 -17.00 2.92 0.63
N SER A 45 -15.91 2.19 0.38
CA SER A 45 -14.92 1.77 1.38
C SER A 45 -13.57 2.45 1.22
N ALA A 46 -13.18 2.79 -0.02
CA ALA A 46 -11.89 3.42 -0.31
C ALA A 46 -12.10 4.90 -0.64
N PRO A 47 -11.33 5.81 -0.02
CA PRO A 47 -11.40 7.23 -0.30
C PRO A 47 -10.86 7.54 -1.70
N GLY A 48 -11.39 8.61 -2.29
CA GLY A 48 -10.96 9.09 -3.60
C GLY A 48 -11.68 8.41 -4.77
N GLU A 49 -11.78 9.17 -5.85
CA GLU A 49 -12.29 8.70 -7.14
C GLU A 49 -11.13 8.20 -8.03
N ILE A 50 -11.46 7.28 -8.93
CA ILE A 50 -10.61 6.94 -10.07
C ILE A 50 -11.34 7.26 -11.36
N ALA A 51 -10.57 7.46 -12.43
CA ALA A 51 -11.12 7.56 -13.76
C ALA A 51 -10.35 6.66 -14.71
N VAL A 52 -11.04 5.89 -15.54
CA VAL A 52 -10.43 4.98 -16.51
C VAL A 52 -10.75 5.43 -17.93
N ALA A 53 -9.81 5.16 -18.83
CA ALA A 53 -9.95 5.48 -20.25
C ALA A 53 -9.17 4.48 -21.10
N ALA A 54 -9.51 4.41 -22.38
CA ALA A 54 -8.76 3.67 -23.40
C ALA A 54 -8.67 4.46 -24.71
N THR A 55 -7.74 4.04 -25.57
CA THR A 55 -7.53 4.61 -26.91
C THR A 55 -8.36 3.91 -27.99
N ALA A 56 -8.29 4.42 -29.22
CA ALA A 56 -8.92 3.81 -30.40
C ALA A 56 -8.37 2.41 -30.73
N SER A 57 -7.24 2.01 -30.16
CA SER A 57 -6.69 0.65 -30.28
C SER A 57 -7.54 -0.42 -29.57
N GLY A 58 -8.58 -0.01 -28.82
CA GLY A 58 -9.54 -0.90 -28.21
C GLY A 58 -8.92 -1.76 -27.11
N LEU A 59 -9.19 -3.07 -27.15
CA LEU A 59 -8.72 -4.03 -26.14
C LEU A 59 -7.21 -4.28 -26.17
N ASN A 60 -6.51 -3.77 -27.18
CA ASN A 60 -5.04 -3.86 -27.28
C ASN A 60 -4.30 -2.79 -26.46
N GLY A 61 -5.03 -1.84 -25.87
CA GLY A 61 -4.44 -0.75 -25.11
C GLY A 61 -3.70 0.29 -25.97
N PRO A 62 -3.07 1.30 -25.34
CA PRO A 62 -2.95 1.45 -23.90
C PRO A 62 -4.28 1.84 -23.25
N PHE A 63 -4.44 1.38 -22.00
CA PHE A 63 -5.45 1.83 -21.07
C PHE A 63 -4.85 2.88 -20.15
N PHE A 64 -5.70 3.76 -19.62
CA PHE A 64 -5.30 4.80 -18.70
C PHE A 64 -6.09 4.71 -17.40
N LEU A 65 -5.42 5.00 -16.30
CA LEU A 65 -6.01 5.17 -14.97
C LEU A 65 -5.58 6.52 -14.43
N SER A 66 -6.55 7.37 -14.10
CA SER A 66 -6.33 8.61 -13.37
C SER A 66 -6.80 8.44 -11.93
N VAL A 67 -6.01 8.94 -10.98
CA VAL A 67 -6.18 8.68 -9.55
C VAL A 67 -6.34 10.00 -8.80
N ALA A 68 -7.47 10.19 -8.12
CA ALA A 68 -7.70 11.39 -7.31
C ALA A 68 -6.92 11.37 -5.99
N HIS A 69 -6.83 10.19 -5.36
CA HIS A 69 -6.20 10.04 -4.06
C HIS A 69 -4.68 10.30 -4.12
N PRO A 70 -4.13 11.35 -3.48
CA PRO A 70 -2.76 11.79 -3.70
C PRO A 70 -1.68 10.84 -3.15
N GLY A 71 -1.96 10.13 -2.05
CA GLY A 71 -1.03 9.12 -1.50
C GLY A 71 -0.89 7.93 -2.46
N ALA A 72 -2.00 7.26 -2.74
CA ALA A 72 -2.09 6.22 -3.77
C ALA A 72 -1.49 6.64 -5.14
N ALA A 73 -1.74 7.86 -5.62
CA ALA A 73 -1.13 8.35 -6.86
C ALA A 73 0.40 8.45 -6.76
N ARG A 74 0.94 8.93 -5.63
CA ARG A 74 2.39 9.05 -5.44
C ARG A 74 3.10 7.70 -5.43
N GLU A 75 2.46 6.69 -4.87
CA GLU A 75 3.08 5.39 -4.60
C GLU A 75 2.70 4.29 -5.59
N LEU A 76 1.79 4.57 -6.52
CA LEU A 76 1.47 3.64 -7.59
C LEU A 76 2.68 3.44 -8.51
N LYS A 77 3.17 2.20 -8.53
CA LYS A 77 4.29 1.77 -9.39
C LYS A 77 3.79 1.46 -10.79
N ALA A 78 3.50 2.49 -11.57
CA ALA A 78 3.06 2.40 -12.96
C ALA A 78 3.68 3.51 -13.80
N GLU A 79 3.69 3.32 -15.12
CA GLU A 79 4.20 4.32 -16.05
C GLU A 79 3.32 5.58 -16.05
N SER A 80 3.92 6.73 -15.74
CA SER A 80 3.17 8.00 -15.67
C SER A 80 2.63 8.43 -17.03
N ALA A 81 1.39 8.90 -17.04
CA ALA A 81 0.69 9.43 -18.19
C ALA A 81 0.08 10.80 -17.87
N GLY A 82 -0.17 11.62 -18.89
CA GLY A 82 -0.78 12.93 -18.73
C GLY A 82 -1.47 13.44 -20.00
N PRO A 83 -2.43 14.38 -19.88
CA PRO A 83 -2.94 14.94 -18.62
C PRO A 83 -3.83 13.94 -17.84
N CYS A 84 -3.91 14.11 -16.52
CA CYS A 84 -4.87 13.39 -15.68
C CYS A 84 -6.30 13.93 -15.83
N ALA A 85 -7.28 13.22 -15.29
CA ALA A 85 -8.64 13.73 -15.17
C ALA A 85 -8.67 15.00 -14.29
N LYS A 86 -9.61 15.90 -14.55
CA LYS A 86 -9.69 17.18 -13.84
C LYS A 86 -9.86 16.94 -12.34
N GLY A 87 -8.99 17.55 -11.53
CA GLY A 87 -9.01 17.40 -10.06
C GLY A 87 -8.29 16.15 -9.56
N HIS A 88 -7.76 15.30 -10.43
CA HIS A 88 -6.99 14.13 -10.03
C HIS A 88 -5.51 14.47 -9.84
N ALA A 89 -4.84 13.73 -8.94
CA ALA A 89 -3.44 13.96 -8.61
C ALA A 89 -2.50 13.50 -9.72
N ALA A 90 -2.78 12.37 -10.37
CA ALA A 90 -1.94 11.83 -11.45
C ALA A 90 -2.73 10.90 -12.40
N ALA A 91 -2.10 10.53 -13.51
CA ALA A 91 -2.55 9.47 -14.40
C ALA A 91 -1.41 8.53 -14.80
N PHE A 92 -1.78 7.32 -15.19
CA PHE A 92 -0.89 6.21 -15.48
C PHE A 92 -1.38 5.43 -16.69
N ALA A 93 -0.45 4.81 -17.40
CA ALA A 93 -0.71 4.01 -18.59
C ALA A 93 -0.44 2.52 -18.33
N PHE A 94 -1.27 1.67 -18.94
CA PHE A 94 -1.20 0.22 -18.84
C PHE A 94 -1.34 -0.38 -20.24
N MET A 95 -0.38 -1.19 -20.66
CA MET A 95 -0.37 -1.75 -22.02
C MET A 95 -1.38 -2.90 -22.19
N THR A 96 -1.79 -3.53 -21.10
CA THR A 96 -2.70 -4.67 -21.12
C THR A 96 -3.83 -4.48 -20.13
N ARG A 97 -4.92 -5.20 -20.38
CA ARG A 97 -6.06 -5.30 -19.47
C ARG A 97 -5.63 -5.77 -18.07
N ASP A 98 -4.86 -6.84 -17.98
CA ASP A 98 -4.44 -7.39 -16.69
C ASP A 98 -3.60 -6.40 -15.89
N ALA A 99 -2.76 -5.63 -16.59
CA ALA A 99 -1.98 -4.57 -15.96
C ALA A 99 -2.88 -3.43 -15.45
N LEU A 100 -3.92 -3.04 -16.20
CA LEU A 100 -4.92 -2.08 -15.73
C LEU A 100 -5.63 -2.59 -14.47
N PHE A 101 -6.12 -3.84 -14.48
CA PHE A 101 -6.79 -4.45 -13.33
C PHE A 101 -5.88 -4.48 -12.10
N ALA A 102 -4.63 -4.87 -12.26
CA ALA A 102 -3.63 -4.84 -11.19
C ALA A 102 -3.38 -3.41 -10.68
N GLY A 103 -3.33 -2.42 -11.59
CA GLY A 103 -3.19 -1.01 -11.26
C GLY A 103 -4.36 -0.47 -10.44
N VAL A 104 -5.60 -0.73 -10.86
CA VAL A 104 -6.81 -0.34 -10.11
C VAL A 104 -6.83 -1.01 -8.72
N SER A 105 -6.51 -2.30 -8.67
CA SER A 105 -6.40 -3.05 -7.42
C SER A 105 -5.36 -2.44 -6.47
N ALA A 106 -4.20 -2.04 -6.99
CA ALA A 106 -3.16 -1.37 -6.23
C ALA A 106 -3.63 -0.01 -5.69
N VAL A 107 -4.29 0.81 -6.53
CA VAL A 107 -4.86 2.09 -6.10
C VAL A 107 -5.90 1.89 -5.01
N TYR A 108 -6.77 0.89 -5.12
CA TYR A 108 -7.76 0.56 -4.09
C TYR A 108 -7.09 0.24 -2.74
N ARG A 109 -6.12 -0.67 -2.72
CA ARG A 109 -5.40 -1.04 -1.49
C ARG A 109 -4.61 0.11 -0.88
N LEU A 110 -3.92 0.91 -1.71
CA LEU A 110 -3.20 2.09 -1.27
C LEU A 110 -4.15 3.13 -0.67
N SER A 111 -5.32 3.34 -1.27
CA SER A 111 -6.31 4.31 -0.76
C SER A 111 -6.95 3.87 0.56
N LEU A 112 -7.03 2.57 0.84
CA LEU A 112 -7.43 2.07 2.17
C LEU A 112 -6.36 2.28 3.25
N SER A 113 -5.11 2.42 2.84
CA SER A 113 -3.95 2.40 3.74
C SER A 113 -3.36 3.80 3.97
N LEU A 114 -3.50 4.68 2.98
CA LEU A 114 -2.86 6.00 2.93
C LEU A 114 -3.89 7.13 2.91
N PRO A 115 -3.47 8.35 3.29
CA PRO A 115 -2.43 8.58 4.29
C PRO A 115 -2.96 8.34 5.71
N THR A 116 -4.28 8.50 5.93
CA THR A 116 -4.87 8.68 7.26
C THR A 116 -6.07 7.80 7.55
N LEU A 117 -6.63 7.06 6.57
CA LEU A 117 -7.86 6.28 6.78
C LEU A 117 -7.79 5.32 7.99
N PRO A 118 -6.70 4.56 8.22
CA PRO A 118 -6.61 3.69 9.40
C PRO A 118 -6.72 4.46 10.73
N PHE A 119 -6.13 5.66 10.78
CA PHE A 119 -6.19 6.54 11.94
C PHE A 119 -7.57 7.15 12.14
N GLU A 120 -8.21 7.62 11.06
CA GLU A 120 -9.58 8.17 11.10
C GLU A 120 -10.60 7.12 11.56
N ASP A 121 -10.48 5.89 11.04
CA ASP A 121 -11.30 4.76 11.45
C ASP A 121 -11.12 4.43 12.94
N PHE A 122 -9.87 4.42 13.42
CA PHE A 122 -9.56 4.22 14.82
C PHE A 122 -10.20 5.28 15.72
N ILE A 123 -10.09 6.56 15.37
CA ILE A 123 -10.72 7.65 16.14
C ILE A 123 -12.24 7.48 16.18
N ARG A 124 -12.86 7.14 15.06
CA ARG A 124 -14.31 6.90 14.99
C ARG A 124 -14.73 5.74 15.89
N GLU A 125 -14.01 4.62 15.83
CA GLU A 125 -14.31 3.41 16.60
C GLU A 125 -14.06 3.56 18.09
N THR A 126 -13.08 4.38 18.48
CA THR A 126 -12.71 4.54 19.89
C THR A 126 -13.31 5.79 20.53
N SER A 127 -14.06 6.60 19.78
CA SER A 127 -14.69 7.85 20.25
C SER A 127 -15.60 7.68 21.47
N HIS A 128 -16.16 6.49 21.68
CA HIS A 128 -17.04 6.17 22.79
C HIS A 128 -16.30 5.61 24.02
N LEU A 129 -14.99 5.34 23.90
CA LEU A 129 -14.18 4.75 24.96
C LEU A 129 -13.51 5.85 25.79
N GLY A 130 -13.65 5.76 27.11
CA GLY A 130 -12.98 6.61 28.08
C GLY A 130 -11.51 6.24 28.31
N ASP A 131 -11.03 6.52 29.52
CA ASP A 131 -9.63 6.39 29.91
C ASP A 131 -9.39 5.38 31.04
N THR A 132 -10.37 4.53 31.35
CA THR A 132 -10.14 3.42 32.30
C THR A 132 -9.12 2.43 31.74
N GLU A 133 -8.48 1.65 32.61
CA GLU A 133 -7.48 0.66 32.18
C GLU A 133 -8.04 -0.36 31.19
N ALA A 134 -9.27 -0.81 31.41
CA ALA A 134 -9.97 -1.73 30.50
C ALA A 134 -10.20 -1.11 29.12
N GLU A 135 -10.64 0.16 29.07
CA GLU A 135 -10.86 0.88 27.81
C GLU A 135 -9.55 1.18 27.08
N ARG A 136 -8.47 1.49 27.80
CA ARG A 136 -7.13 1.67 27.21
C ARG A 136 -6.63 0.37 26.56
N ALA A 137 -6.78 -0.76 27.24
CA ALA A 137 -6.43 -2.07 26.67
C ALA A 137 -7.26 -2.38 25.41
N GLN A 138 -8.55 -2.01 25.42
CA GLN A 138 -9.41 -2.13 24.25
C GLN A 138 -8.97 -1.23 23.09
N LYS A 139 -8.62 0.04 23.35
CA LYS A 139 -8.07 0.97 22.35
C LYS A 139 -6.80 0.38 21.71
N VAL A 140 -5.86 -0.12 22.51
CA VAL A 140 -4.63 -0.75 21.99
C VAL A 140 -4.95 -1.93 21.07
N ARG A 141 -5.89 -2.80 21.46
CA ARG A 141 -6.28 -3.95 20.62
C ARG A 141 -6.90 -3.52 19.29
N ILE A 142 -7.84 -2.58 19.32
CA ILE A 142 -8.47 -2.04 18.09
C ILE A 142 -7.41 -1.42 17.19
N GLY A 143 -6.51 -0.62 17.76
CA GLY A 143 -5.44 0.03 17.02
C GLY A 143 -4.46 -0.97 16.37
N GLN A 144 -4.04 -2.01 17.11
CA GLN A 144 -3.18 -3.08 16.58
C GLN A 144 -3.86 -3.86 15.44
N ASP A 145 -5.15 -4.22 15.61
CA ASP A 145 -5.92 -4.90 14.57
C ASP A 145 -6.06 -4.04 13.31
N ARG A 146 -6.30 -2.73 13.47
CA ARG A 146 -6.39 -1.75 12.37
C ARG A 146 -5.07 -1.58 11.64
N PHE A 147 -3.97 -1.37 12.38
CA PHE A 147 -2.64 -1.28 11.83
C PHE A 147 -2.30 -2.54 11.02
N ARG A 148 -2.57 -3.72 11.58
CA ARG A 148 -2.32 -4.99 10.91
C ARG A 148 -3.04 -5.08 9.57
N VAL A 149 -4.34 -4.76 9.52
CA VAL A 149 -5.11 -4.79 8.26
C VAL A 149 -4.54 -3.81 7.24
N ALA A 150 -4.23 -2.58 7.66
CA ALA A 150 -3.71 -1.54 6.77
C ALA A 150 -2.32 -1.90 6.20
N VAL A 151 -1.39 -2.40 7.04
CA VAL A 151 -0.07 -2.88 6.57
C VAL A 151 -0.23 -4.09 5.65
N MET A 152 -1.15 -5.01 5.95
CA MET A 152 -1.45 -6.12 5.06
C MET A 152 -1.91 -5.64 3.68
N ASP A 153 -2.82 -4.66 3.60
CA ASP A 153 -3.31 -4.15 2.32
C ASP A 153 -2.24 -3.34 1.57
N TYR A 154 -1.49 -2.47 2.26
CA TYR A 154 -0.38 -1.70 1.70
C TYR A 154 0.66 -2.60 1.00
N TRP A 155 1.05 -3.70 1.64
CA TRP A 155 2.01 -4.66 1.11
C TRP A 155 1.39 -5.75 0.20
N ASN A 156 0.14 -5.55 -0.24
CA ASN A 156 -0.59 -6.52 -1.08
C ASN A 156 -0.63 -7.94 -0.48
N ARG A 157 -0.66 -8.04 0.85
CA ARG A 157 -0.81 -9.28 1.62
C ARG A 157 0.26 -10.32 1.34
N THR A 158 1.45 -9.87 0.93
CA THR A 158 2.58 -10.74 0.58
C THR A 158 3.85 -10.26 1.26
N CYS A 159 4.57 -11.17 1.90
CA CYS A 159 5.92 -10.87 2.40
C CYS A 159 6.85 -10.56 1.21
N PRO A 160 7.52 -9.40 1.15
CA PRO A 160 8.32 -9.00 -0.01
C PRO A 160 9.58 -9.86 -0.20
N PHE A 161 10.03 -10.57 0.84
CA PHE A 161 11.24 -11.39 0.79
C PHE A 161 10.98 -12.85 0.45
N THR A 162 9.92 -13.42 1.06
CA THR A 162 9.64 -14.86 0.96
C THR A 162 8.51 -15.18 -0.01
N GLY A 163 7.70 -14.18 -0.40
CA GLY A 163 6.51 -14.39 -1.21
C GLY A 163 5.35 -15.09 -0.49
N VAL A 164 5.46 -15.33 0.82
CA VAL A 164 4.40 -15.95 1.64
C VAL A 164 3.17 -15.05 1.62
N VAL A 165 1.98 -15.67 1.47
CA VAL A 165 0.68 -14.97 1.40
C VAL A 165 -0.30 -15.42 2.48
N GLU A 166 0.00 -16.53 3.17
CA GLU A 166 -0.86 -17.09 4.22
C GLU A 166 -0.92 -16.15 5.42
N PRO A 167 -2.09 -15.55 5.75
CA PRO A 167 -2.19 -14.54 6.79
C PRO A 167 -1.69 -15.00 8.17
N GLN A 168 -1.77 -16.29 8.47
CA GLN A 168 -1.32 -16.88 9.72
C GLN A 168 0.22 -16.84 9.87
N LEU A 169 0.93 -16.81 8.74
CA LEU A 169 2.39 -16.73 8.67
C LEU A 169 2.90 -15.30 8.45
N LEU A 170 2.00 -14.33 8.32
CA LEU A 170 2.34 -12.93 8.11
C LEU A 170 2.18 -12.11 9.39
N ARG A 171 3.08 -11.15 9.57
CA ARG A 171 3.15 -10.21 10.69
C ARG A 171 3.29 -8.80 10.15
N ALA A 172 2.49 -7.90 10.70
CA ALA A 172 2.63 -6.47 10.46
C ALA A 172 3.56 -5.96 11.57
N SER A 173 4.86 -5.97 11.28
CA SER A 173 5.90 -5.53 12.21
C SER A 173 5.99 -4.02 12.19
N HIS A 174 5.99 -3.40 13.37
CA HIS A 174 6.27 -1.98 13.51
C HIS A 174 7.77 -1.72 13.36
N ILE A 175 8.14 -0.69 12.60
CA ILE A 175 9.55 -0.26 12.51
C ILE A 175 9.96 0.45 13.82
N ILE A 176 9.15 1.40 14.26
CA ILE A 176 9.22 2.00 15.59
C ILE A 176 8.15 1.30 16.44
N PRO A 177 8.52 0.54 17.50
CA PRO A 177 7.58 -0.21 18.31
C PRO A 177 6.42 0.63 18.82
N TRP A 178 5.25 -0.01 18.97
CA TRP A 178 4.01 0.64 19.41
C TRP A 178 4.17 1.50 20.69
N ALA A 179 4.99 1.02 21.63
CA ALA A 179 5.24 1.69 22.91
C ALA A 179 6.10 2.96 22.76
N ASP A 180 6.97 3.01 21.75
CA ASP A 180 7.91 4.10 21.51
C ASP A 180 7.36 5.16 20.54
N CYS A 181 6.23 4.88 19.88
CA CYS A 181 5.55 5.86 19.03
C CYS A 181 5.01 7.04 19.84
N GLU A 182 5.16 8.25 19.32
CA GLU A 182 4.78 9.50 19.99
C GLU A 182 3.27 9.76 19.98
N SER A 183 2.54 9.14 19.03
CA SER A 183 1.10 9.34 18.85
C SER A 183 0.39 8.13 18.25
N ASP A 184 -0.94 8.09 18.40
CA ASP A 184 -1.77 7.09 17.71
C ASP A 184 -1.72 7.24 16.19
N GLN A 185 -1.50 8.46 15.68
CA GLN A 185 -1.30 8.67 14.24
C GLN A 185 -0.04 7.96 13.74
N GLU A 186 1.05 7.96 14.51
CA GLU A 186 2.27 7.23 14.17
C GLU A 186 2.09 5.71 14.31
N ARG A 187 1.41 5.26 15.38
CA ARG A 187 1.10 3.83 15.60
C ARG A 187 0.29 3.22 14.47
N LEU A 188 -0.57 4.01 13.84
CA LEU A 188 -1.46 3.61 12.76
C LEU A 188 -0.96 4.02 11.36
N ASN A 189 0.22 4.63 11.26
CA ASN A 189 0.83 4.97 9.98
C ASN A 189 1.43 3.72 9.33
N VAL A 190 0.96 3.36 8.14
CA VAL A 190 1.44 2.18 7.39
C VAL A 190 2.91 2.29 6.98
N HIS A 191 3.48 3.49 6.87
CA HIS A 191 4.92 3.69 6.67
C HIS A 191 5.76 3.35 7.91
N ASN A 192 5.13 3.18 9.08
CA ASN A 192 5.75 2.58 10.25
C ASN A 192 5.59 1.05 10.28
N GLY A 193 5.16 0.43 9.17
CA GLY A 193 4.89 -1.01 9.11
C GLY A 193 5.56 -1.74 7.96
N LEU A 194 6.13 -2.91 8.27
CA LEU A 194 6.59 -3.90 7.31
C LEU A 194 5.72 -5.15 7.39
N LEU A 195 5.33 -5.70 6.24
CA LEU A 195 4.65 -7.00 6.20
C LEU A 195 5.69 -8.11 6.03
N LEU A 196 5.97 -8.84 7.11
CA LEU A 196 7.03 -9.84 7.17
C LEU A 196 6.45 -11.24 7.40
N SER A 197 7.14 -12.27 6.93
CA SER A 197 6.87 -13.63 7.39
C SER A 197 7.32 -13.79 8.85
N SER A 198 6.72 -14.70 9.62
CA SER A 198 7.01 -14.87 11.07
C SER A 198 8.50 -14.98 11.44
N LEU A 199 9.34 -15.60 10.59
CA LEU A 199 10.78 -15.71 10.86
C LEU A 199 11.51 -14.37 10.62
N TRP A 200 11.14 -13.66 9.55
CA TRP A 200 11.69 -12.34 9.23
C TRP A 200 11.27 -11.31 10.28
N ASP A 201 10.00 -11.35 10.70
CA ASP A 201 9.45 -10.55 11.80
C ASP A 201 10.25 -10.74 13.08
N ALA A 202 10.40 -11.98 13.56
CA ALA A 202 11.15 -12.26 14.77
C ALA A 202 12.63 -11.81 14.68
N ALA A 203 13.26 -11.94 13.51
CA ALA A 203 14.62 -11.48 13.29
C ALA A 203 14.73 -9.94 13.29
N PHE A 204 13.74 -9.25 12.73
CA PHE A 204 13.69 -7.79 12.70
C PHE A 204 13.39 -7.21 14.08
N ASP A 205 12.30 -7.64 14.72
CA ASP A 205 11.87 -7.17 16.05
C ASP A 205 12.94 -7.42 17.15
N SER A 206 13.74 -8.48 17.00
CA SER A 206 14.84 -8.78 17.94
C SER A 206 16.14 -8.02 17.62
N GLY A 207 16.13 -7.12 16.64
CA GLY A 207 17.33 -6.36 16.22
C GLY A 207 18.40 -7.21 15.52
N LEU A 208 18.08 -8.45 15.13
CA LEU A 208 19.03 -9.35 14.44
C LEU A 208 19.13 -9.04 12.94
N VAL A 209 18.12 -8.41 12.37
CA VAL A 209 18.10 -7.91 10.99
C VAL A 209 17.54 -6.49 10.98
N THR A 210 18.06 -5.65 10.10
CA THR A 210 17.51 -4.33 9.78
C THR A 210 17.66 -4.07 8.27
N PHE A 211 17.37 -2.86 7.79
CA PHE A 211 17.49 -2.50 6.38
C PHE A 211 18.27 -1.20 6.21
N ASP A 212 19.11 -1.12 5.18
CA ASP A 212 19.80 0.13 4.81
C ASP A 212 18.86 1.10 4.07
N ASP A 213 19.37 2.29 3.75
CA ASP A 213 18.59 3.30 3.02
C ASP A 213 18.32 2.92 1.56
N LEU A 214 18.92 1.86 1.02
CA LEU A 214 18.60 1.29 -0.28
C LEU A 214 17.60 0.12 -0.18
N GLY A 215 17.19 -0.25 1.04
CA GLY A 215 16.29 -1.35 1.34
C GLY A 215 16.95 -2.72 1.43
N ASN A 216 18.28 -2.82 1.38
CA ASN A 216 18.98 -4.09 1.53
C ASN A 216 18.93 -4.56 2.99
N ALA A 217 18.70 -5.86 3.20
CA ALA A 217 18.74 -6.46 4.53
C ALA A 217 20.17 -6.46 5.09
N ILE A 218 20.34 -5.95 6.31
CA ILE A 218 21.59 -5.98 7.07
C ILE A 218 21.41 -6.96 8.23
N ALA A 219 22.28 -7.96 8.31
CA ALA A 219 22.33 -8.89 9.43
C ALA A 219 23.21 -8.35 10.57
N SER A 220 22.73 -8.48 11.81
CA SER A 220 23.58 -8.34 12.99
C SER A 220 24.75 -9.34 12.95
N PRO A 221 25.94 -8.99 13.46
CA PRO A 221 27.04 -9.94 13.65
C PRO A 221 26.65 -11.13 14.53
N SER A 222 25.75 -10.92 15.49
CA SER A 222 25.21 -11.96 16.38
C SER A 222 24.32 -12.99 15.68
N LEU A 223 23.83 -12.70 14.46
CA LEU A 223 22.93 -13.58 13.72
C LEU A 223 23.69 -14.80 13.16
N GLY A 224 23.48 -15.95 13.80
CA GLY A 224 24.14 -17.21 13.44
C GLY A 224 23.86 -17.70 12.02
N LYS A 225 24.78 -18.53 11.49
CA LYS A 225 24.75 -19.03 10.10
C LYS A 225 23.46 -19.79 9.75
N SER A 226 22.92 -20.58 10.68
CA SER A 226 21.68 -21.34 10.47
C SER A 226 20.48 -20.41 10.22
N ALA A 227 20.37 -19.34 11.01
CA ALA A 227 19.30 -18.36 10.87
C ALA A 227 19.45 -17.54 9.57
N ARG A 228 20.68 -17.13 9.21
CA ARG A 228 20.96 -16.47 7.92
C ARG A 228 20.51 -17.31 6.72
N LEU A 229 20.77 -18.62 6.77
CA LEU A 229 20.34 -19.56 5.75
C LEU A 229 18.81 -19.70 5.72
N ALA A 230 18.17 -19.83 6.88
CA ALA A 230 16.70 -19.97 6.97
C ALA A 230 15.95 -18.71 6.50
N LEU A 231 16.54 -17.53 6.72
CA LEU A 231 16.04 -16.25 6.18
C LEU A 231 16.30 -16.09 4.68
N ALA A 232 17.18 -16.91 4.10
CA ALA A 232 17.71 -16.74 2.74
C ALA A 232 18.26 -15.32 2.51
N LEU A 233 18.94 -14.76 3.52
CA LEU A 233 19.28 -13.33 3.61
C LEU A 233 20.09 -12.82 2.41
N GLU A 234 21.03 -13.62 1.91
CA GLU A 234 21.86 -13.29 0.72
C GLU A 234 21.04 -13.19 -0.59
N LYS A 235 19.83 -13.74 -0.61
CA LYS A 235 18.92 -13.71 -1.77
C LYS A 235 17.74 -12.77 -1.56
N ALA A 236 17.66 -12.10 -0.41
CA ALA A 236 16.55 -11.20 -0.11
C ALA A 236 16.60 -10.00 -1.06
N PRO A 237 15.51 -9.71 -1.83
CA PRO A 237 15.46 -8.52 -2.66
C PRO A 237 15.43 -7.25 -1.78
N PRO A 238 15.96 -6.12 -2.26
CA PRO A 238 15.85 -4.86 -1.53
C PRO A 238 14.39 -4.41 -1.44
N LEU A 239 14.01 -3.85 -0.29
CA LEU A 239 12.72 -3.20 -0.11
C LEU A 239 12.65 -1.92 -0.95
N GLN A 240 11.50 -1.72 -1.58
CA GLN A 240 11.19 -0.46 -2.25
C GLN A 240 10.63 0.51 -1.20
N LEU A 241 11.53 1.26 -0.57
CA LEU A 241 11.20 2.16 0.54
C LEU A 241 10.76 3.56 0.04
N VAL A 242 9.81 4.14 0.74
CA VAL A 242 9.52 5.59 0.71
C VAL A 242 10.33 6.33 1.78
N ASP A 243 10.48 7.65 1.66
CA ASP A 243 11.32 8.46 2.56
C ASP A 243 10.90 8.35 4.04
N GLU A 244 9.60 8.23 4.28
CA GLU A 244 9.01 8.00 5.60
C GLU A 244 9.43 6.65 6.20
N GLN A 245 9.58 5.60 5.40
CA GLN A 245 10.08 4.31 5.86
C GLN A 245 11.59 4.37 6.12
N ARG A 246 12.36 5.05 5.26
CA ARG A 246 13.82 5.21 5.46
C ARG A 246 14.12 5.93 6.77
N SER A 247 13.39 6.99 7.07
CA SER A 247 13.57 7.77 8.31
C SER A 247 13.31 6.90 9.55
N ARG A 248 12.28 6.05 9.53
CA ARG A 248 11.96 5.14 10.63
C ARG A 248 12.96 3.98 10.73
N LEU A 249 13.43 3.46 9.60
CA LEU A 249 14.48 2.44 9.58
C LEU A 249 15.81 2.99 10.11
N ALA A 250 16.11 4.27 9.90
CA ALA A 250 17.25 4.90 10.53
C ALA A 250 17.13 4.90 12.07
N TRP A 251 15.94 5.19 12.61
CA TRP A 251 15.65 5.04 14.04
C TRP A 251 15.80 3.59 14.51
N HIS A 252 15.24 2.61 13.78
CA HIS A 252 15.39 1.20 14.13
C HIS A 252 16.87 0.79 14.18
N ARG A 253 17.69 1.29 13.26
CA ARG A 253 19.15 1.05 13.26
C ARG A 253 19.87 1.66 14.45
N SER A 254 19.36 2.75 15.04
CA SER A 254 19.98 3.39 16.22
C SER A 254 19.51 2.80 17.54
N GLU A 255 18.24 2.42 17.65
CA GLU A 255 17.63 2.03 18.93
C GLU A 255 17.47 0.52 19.11
N ILE A 256 17.25 -0.24 18.04
CA ILE A 256 16.86 -1.67 18.11
C ILE A 256 17.93 -2.60 17.55
N TRP A 257 18.55 -2.25 16.42
CA TRP A 257 19.49 -3.12 15.73
C TRP A 257 20.75 -3.39 16.56
N VAL A 258 21.10 -4.66 16.73
CA VAL A 258 22.29 -5.09 17.48
C VAL A 258 23.51 -5.03 16.57
N ALA A 259 24.31 -3.99 16.72
CA ALA A 259 25.51 -3.78 15.91
C ALA A 259 26.69 -4.69 16.30
N ASP A 260 26.76 -5.19 17.55
CA ASP A 260 27.86 -6.01 18.10
C ASP A 260 27.39 -7.02 19.16
#